data_AF-N9BDL9-F1
#
_entry.id   AF-N9BDL9-F1
#
_cell.length_a   1.000
_cell.length_b   1.000
_cell.length_c   1.000
_cell.angle_alpha   90.00
_cell.angle_beta   90.00
_cell.angle_gamma   90.00
#
_symmetry.space_group_name_H-M   'P 1'
#
loop_
_entity.id
_entity.type
_entity.pdbx_description
1 polymer ?
#
loop_
_entity_poly.entity_id
_entity_poly.type
_entity_poly.pdbx_seq_one_letter_code
_entity_poly.pdbx_strand_id
1 'polypeptide(L)'
;MNKILQASLVATLLGAGSTALYAEDDTASRPSYNWGNCTSLGCEKDIPIKLEIPKKCEVLGGSAITLNKNGGTQSSNYTVRSNTHYTLNIQTANTGTSASTYVKHEDDGSVRVPTTIVTNKTGGGVIPFGNSNHNGLADDQYSVSVTNAAVGAFQRAGTYTDTYRIKVYY
;
A
#
# COMPACT_ATOMS: atom_id res chain seq x y z
N MET A 1 -20.83 -47.36 51.91
CA MET A 1 -20.83 -48.00 50.57
C MET A 1 -19.59 -48.88 50.46
N ASN A 2 -19.74 -50.07 49.88
CA ASN A 2 -18.80 -51.19 49.91
C ASN A 2 -17.46 -50.95 49.17
N LYS A 3 -16.42 -51.63 49.67
CA LYS A 3 -15.12 -51.84 49.05
C LYS A 3 -15.25 -52.70 47.78
N ILE A 4 -14.38 -52.48 46.79
CA ILE A 4 -13.59 -53.51 46.09
C ILE A 4 -12.35 -52.83 45.49
N LEU A 5 -11.18 -53.33 45.88
CA LEU A 5 -9.87 -53.09 45.28
C LEU A 5 -9.73 -53.91 43.99
N GLN A 6 -9.12 -53.35 42.95
CA GLN A 6 -8.26 -54.11 42.04
C GLN A 6 -7.03 -53.27 41.67
N ALA A 7 -5.87 -53.88 41.87
CA ALA A 7 -4.56 -53.37 41.55
C ALA A 7 -4.11 -53.92 40.19
N SER A 8 -3.32 -53.14 39.44
CA SER A 8 -2.23 -53.69 38.64
C SER A 8 -1.19 -52.62 38.28
N LEU A 9 0.03 -52.94 38.71
CA LEU A 9 1.35 -52.45 38.30
C LEU A 9 1.60 -52.77 36.81
N VAL A 10 2.49 -52.02 36.13
CA VAL A 10 3.24 -52.28 34.86
C VAL A 10 3.31 -50.96 34.06
N ALA A 11 4.41 -50.47 33.51
CA ALA A 11 5.82 -50.87 33.49
C ALA A 11 6.68 -49.62 33.20
N THR A 12 7.88 -49.60 33.77
CA THR A 12 9.03 -48.84 33.29
C THR A 12 9.29 -49.10 31.81
N LEU A 13 9.30 -48.05 30.99
CA LEU A 13 10.04 -48.01 29.72
C LEU A 13 10.96 -46.79 29.75
N LEU A 14 12.23 -47.05 30.05
CA LEU A 14 13.36 -46.23 29.65
C LEU A 14 13.45 -46.20 28.11
N GLY A 15 13.88 -45.08 27.54
CA GLY A 15 14.55 -45.12 26.24
C GLY A 15 14.22 -43.98 25.27
N ALA A 16 15.11 -42.99 25.26
CA ALA A 16 15.60 -42.29 24.07
C ALA A 16 14.58 -41.96 22.95
N GLY A 17 13.94 -40.80 23.07
CA GLY A 17 13.40 -40.06 21.93
C GLY A 17 14.38 -38.96 21.53
N SER A 18 15.39 -39.32 20.75
CA SER A 18 16.33 -38.38 20.13
C SER A 18 15.58 -37.42 19.20
N THR A 19 15.48 -36.14 19.54
CA THR A 19 15.24 -35.11 18.52
C THR A 19 16.58 -34.71 17.95
N ALA A 20 16.91 -35.28 16.79
CA ALA A 20 17.96 -34.75 15.93
C ALA A 20 17.52 -33.36 15.45
N LEU A 21 18.18 -32.31 15.96
CA LEU A 21 18.26 -31.03 15.29
C LEU A 21 19.71 -30.85 14.89
N TYR A 22 19.97 -31.06 13.60
CA TYR A 22 21.20 -30.66 12.94
C TYR A 22 21.33 -29.14 13.01
N ALA A 23 22.40 -28.67 13.64
CA ALA A 23 23.08 -27.42 13.33
C ALA A 23 24.54 -27.59 13.77
N GLU A 24 25.43 -27.11 12.91
CA GLU A 24 26.85 -27.44 12.82
C GLU A 24 27.66 -26.89 14.01
N ASP A 25 28.80 -27.55 14.27
CA ASP A 25 29.91 -27.16 15.15
C ASP A 25 30.26 -25.67 14.96
N ASP A 26 30.56 -24.85 15.97
CA ASP A 26 31.77 -24.98 16.78
C ASP A 26 31.68 -24.09 18.04
N THR A 27 32.22 -24.57 19.17
CA THR A 27 32.32 -23.94 20.51
C THR A 27 31.08 -23.93 21.42
N ALA A 28 30.57 -25.13 21.77
CA ALA A 28 29.53 -25.29 22.78
C ALA A 28 30.03 -24.93 24.21
N SER A 29 29.74 -23.71 24.66
CA SER A 29 29.56 -23.46 26.09
C SER A 29 28.54 -24.45 26.63
N ARG A 30 28.92 -25.22 27.65
CA ARG A 30 28.03 -26.20 28.31
C ARG A 30 26.70 -25.51 28.64
N PRO A 31 25.53 -26.07 28.24
CA PRO A 31 24.26 -25.42 28.50
C PRO A 31 24.11 -25.25 30.01
N SER A 32 24.02 -23.99 30.46
CA SER A 32 23.68 -23.67 31.85
C SER A 32 22.22 -24.03 32.06
N TYR A 33 21.95 -25.04 32.90
CA TYR A 33 20.58 -25.46 33.20
C TYR A 33 19.91 -24.42 34.11
N ASN A 34 18.99 -23.65 33.55
CA ASN A 34 18.20 -22.68 34.32
C ASN A 34 16.98 -23.36 34.94
N TRP A 35 17.15 -23.89 36.14
CA TRP A 35 16.09 -24.52 36.94
C TRP A 35 15.15 -23.51 37.64
N GLY A 36 15.43 -22.20 37.52
CA GLY A 36 14.67 -21.14 38.19
C GLY A 36 13.20 -21.03 37.75
N ASN A 37 12.85 -21.61 36.61
CA ASN A 37 11.48 -21.63 36.08
C ASN A 37 10.72 -22.93 36.43
N CYS A 38 11.29 -23.78 37.29
CA CYS A 38 10.68 -25.03 37.74
C CYS A 38 10.32 -24.92 39.22
N THR A 39 9.06 -25.15 39.56
CA THR A 39 8.58 -25.25 40.94
C THR A 39 8.31 -26.71 41.30
N SER A 40 7.88 -26.99 42.53
CA SER A 40 7.45 -28.34 42.96
C SER A 40 6.27 -28.90 42.16
N LEU A 41 5.59 -28.08 41.34
CA LEU A 41 4.45 -28.46 40.52
C LEU A 41 4.81 -28.73 39.04
N GLY A 42 5.96 -28.24 38.54
CA GLY A 42 6.36 -28.37 37.14
C GLY A 42 7.26 -27.23 36.64
N CYS A 43 7.65 -27.28 35.36
CA CYS A 43 8.44 -26.25 34.67
C CYS A 43 7.59 -25.51 33.64
N GLU A 44 7.74 -24.19 33.57
CA GLU A 44 7.06 -23.34 32.59
C GLU A 44 8.06 -22.58 31.72
N LYS A 45 7.71 -22.38 30.44
CA LYS A 45 8.51 -21.60 29.50
C LYS A 45 7.60 -20.96 28.46
N ASP A 46 7.65 -19.63 28.40
CA ASP A 46 7.01 -18.86 27.34
C ASP A 46 7.88 -18.83 26.09
N ILE A 47 7.25 -18.99 24.93
CA ILE A 47 7.87 -18.85 23.61
C ILE A 47 7.18 -17.68 22.90
N PRO A 48 7.88 -16.55 22.64
CA PRO A 48 7.26 -15.44 21.95
C PRO A 48 7.03 -15.78 20.47
N ILE A 49 5.85 -15.44 19.96
CA ILE A 49 5.47 -15.54 18.54
C ILE A 49 5.33 -14.12 17.99
N LYS A 50 6.03 -13.81 16.88
CA LYS A 50 6.01 -12.48 16.23
C LYS A 50 5.74 -12.61 14.73
N LEU A 51 4.88 -11.73 14.19
CA LEU A 51 4.66 -11.51 12.76
C LEU A 51 4.85 -10.03 12.44
N GLU A 52 5.58 -9.73 11.36
CA GLU A 52 5.75 -8.38 10.85
C GLU A 52 5.15 -8.28 9.44
N ILE A 53 4.29 -7.30 9.21
CA ILE A 53 3.63 -7.05 7.93
C ILE A 53 4.21 -5.73 7.37
N PRO A 54 4.93 -5.76 6.24
CA PRO A 54 5.48 -4.54 5.66
C PRO A 54 4.38 -3.66 5.05
N LYS A 55 4.63 -2.35 5.02
CA LYS A 55 3.79 -1.39 4.29
C LYS A 55 3.83 -1.70 2.78
N LYS A 56 2.67 -1.66 2.14
CA LYS A 56 2.47 -1.88 0.71
C LYS A 56 1.52 -0.82 0.16
N CYS A 57 1.84 -0.32 -1.03
CA CYS A 57 0.99 0.61 -1.76
C CYS A 57 1.16 0.39 -3.27
N GLU A 58 0.07 0.47 -4.00
CA GLU A 58 0.04 0.36 -5.46
C GLU A 58 -0.95 1.36 -6.05
N VAL A 59 -0.62 1.92 -7.23
CA VAL A 59 -1.53 2.73 -8.03
C VAL A 59 -1.92 1.90 -9.25
N LEU A 60 -3.21 1.62 -9.39
CA LEU A 60 -3.78 0.76 -10.42
C LEU A 60 -4.69 1.57 -11.35
N GLY A 61 -4.76 1.16 -12.62
CA GLY A 61 -5.60 1.81 -13.61
C GLY A 61 -5.05 3.16 -14.08
N GLY A 62 -5.93 4.05 -14.52
CA GLY A 62 -5.58 5.29 -15.20
C GLY A 62 -5.25 5.07 -16.67
N SER A 63 -6.18 5.43 -17.55
CA SER A 63 -5.93 5.57 -19.00
C SER A 63 -5.53 7.00 -19.36
N ALA A 64 -4.88 7.16 -20.51
CA ALA A 64 -4.63 8.47 -21.10
C ALA A 64 -5.94 9.23 -21.33
N ILE A 65 -5.96 10.52 -21.01
CA ILE A 65 -7.11 11.41 -21.21
C ILE A 65 -6.90 12.16 -22.53
N THR A 66 -7.67 11.82 -23.55
CA THR A 66 -7.65 12.50 -24.86
C THR A 66 -8.67 13.64 -24.85
N LEU A 67 -8.18 14.89 -24.93
CA LEU A 67 -9.04 16.08 -24.95
C LEU A 67 -9.75 16.26 -26.30
N ASN A 68 -10.91 16.92 -26.27
CA ASN A 68 -11.67 17.23 -27.47
C ASN A 68 -11.41 18.68 -27.91
N LYS A 69 -11.07 18.88 -29.18
CA LYS A 69 -10.86 20.23 -29.76
C LYS A 69 -12.11 21.12 -29.67
N ASN A 70 -13.30 20.52 -29.63
CA ASN A 70 -14.57 21.25 -29.46
C ASN A 70 -14.86 21.61 -27.99
N GLY A 71 -13.95 21.28 -27.07
CA GLY A 71 -14.10 21.52 -25.64
C GLY A 71 -14.88 20.42 -24.92
N GLY A 72 -15.11 20.66 -23.63
CA GLY A 72 -15.82 19.76 -22.73
C GLY A 72 -14.91 19.05 -21.73
N THR A 73 -15.51 18.13 -20.97
CA THR A 73 -14.83 17.38 -19.91
C THR A 73 -14.58 15.95 -20.34
N GLN A 74 -13.35 15.47 -20.15
CA GLN A 74 -12.93 14.09 -20.36
C GLN A 74 -12.41 13.54 -19.04
N SER A 75 -12.56 12.24 -18.81
CA SER A 75 -12.22 11.65 -17.51
C SER A 75 -11.51 10.31 -17.62
N SER A 76 -10.81 9.97 -16.55
CA SER A 76 -10.14 8.68 -16.34
C SER A 76 -10.19 8.34 -14.86
N ASN A 77 -10.18 7.04 -14.54
CA ASN A 77 -10.28 6.56 -13.17
C ASN A 77 -9.03 5.75 -12.80
N TYR A 78 -8.58 5.88 -11.55
CA TYR A 78 -7.48 5.10 -10.98
C TYR A 78 -7.81 4.68 -9.55
N THR A 79 -7.10 3.69 -9.03
CA THR A 79 -7.23 3.18 -7.66
C THR A 79 -5.90 3.27 -6.94
N VAL A 80 -5.89 3.71 -5.69
CA VAL A 80 -4.76 3.55 -4.78
C VAL A 80 -5.10 2.44 -3.79
N ARG A 81 -4.37 1.33 -3.86
CA ARG A 81 -4.51 0.19 -2.96
C ARG A 81 -3.39 0.23 -1.93
N SER A 82 -3.72 0.33 -0.64
CA SER A 82 -2.71 0.34 0.42
C SER A 82 -3.16 -0.35 1.70
N ASN A 83 -2.21 -0.98 2.41
CA ASN A 83 -2.40 -1.54 3.76
C ASN A 83 -1.91 -0.59 4.88
N THR A 84 -1.68 0.69 4.56
CA THR A 84 -1.27 1.73 5.51
C THR A 84 -1.94 3.05 5.16
N HIS A 85 -1.96 3.98 6.11
CA HIS A 85 -2.28 5.38 5.83
C HIS A 85 -1.22 5.96 4.89
N TYR A 86 -1.62 6.89 4.01
CA TYR A 86 -0.74 7.46 3.00
C TYR A 86 -1.03 8.93 2.73
N THR A 87 -0.03 9.62 2.18
CA THR A 87 -0.17 10.95 1.58
C THR A 87 -0.22 10.80 0.06
N LEU A 88 -1.27 11.34 -0.55
CA LEU A 88 -1.42 11.47 -1.99
C LEU A 88 -0.93 12.86 -2.42
N ASN A 89 0.03 12.91 -3.33
CA ASN A 89 0.45 14.14 -4.00
C ASN A 89 0.02 14.11 -5.46
N ILE A 90 -0.85 15.06 -5.81
CA ILE A 90 -1.32 15.25 -7.18
C ILE A 90 -0.66 16.51 -7.77
N GLN A 91 -0.12 16.37 -8.96
CA GLN A 91 0.49 17.48 -9.68
C GLN A 91 0.41 17.27 -11.20
N THR A 92 0.66 18.32 -11.98
CA THR A 92 0.92 18.23 -13.41
C THR A 92 2.39 18.47 -13.73
N ALA A 93 2.84 18.07 -14.93
CA ALA A 93 4.17 18.41 -15.41
C ALA A 93 4.30 19.91 -15.73
N ASN A 94 3.21 20.55 -16.18
CA ASN A 94 3.25 21.93 -16.66
C ASN A 94 3.07 23.02 -15.60
N THR A 95 2.35 22.73 -14.49
CA THR A 95 2.08 23.72 -13.43
C THR A 95 2.32 23.22 -12.01
N GLY A 96 2.74 21.96 -11.83
CA GLY A 96 2.94 21.41 -10.49
C GLY A 96 1.60 21.25 -9.77
N THR A 97 1.42 21.92 -8.64
CA THR A 97 0.27 21.70 -7.74
C THR A 97 -0.91 22.65 -8.02
N SER A 98 -1.14 23.02 -9.27
CA SER A 98 -2.28 23.87 -9.66
C SER A 98 -3.31 23.07 -10.46
N ALA A 99 -4.58 23.16 -10.05
CA ALA A 99 -5.71 22.60 -10.78
C ALA A 99 -5.97 23.32 -12.11
N SER A 100 -5.63 24.61 -12.19
CA SER A 100 -5.59 25.37 -13.44
C SER A 100 -4.24 25.15 -14.10
N THR A 101 -4.23 24.39 -15.19
CA THR A 101 -3.05 23.99 -15.96
C THR A 101 -3.27 24.28 -17.44
N TYR A 102 -2.48 23.66 -18.30
CA TYR A 102 -2.56 23.77 -19.73
C TYR A 102 -1.79 22.62 -20.38
N VAL A 103 -2.21 22.23 -21.57
CA VAL A 103 -1.43 21.38 -22.46
C VAL A 103 -0.54 22.26 -23.35
N LYS A 104 0.72 21.88 -23.56
CA LYS A 104 1.72 22.61 -24.36
C LYS A 104 1.88 21.97 -25.73
N HIS A 105 2.02 22.78 -26.76
CA HIS A 105 2.37 22.30 -28.10
C HIS A 105 3.73 21.59 -28.06
N GLU A 106 3.87 20.48 -28.79
CA GLU A 106 5.07 19.64 -28.81
C GLU A 106 6.35 20.42 -29.20
N ASP A 107 6.25 21.31 -30.19
CA ASP A 107 7.40 22.09 -30.68
C ASP A 107 7.57 23.48 -30.03
N ASP A 108 6.60 23.95 -29.22
CA ASP A 108 6.62 25.33 -28.70
C ASP A 108 5.86 25.45 -27.38
N GLY A 109 6.62 25.56 -26.28
CA GLY A 109 6.07 25.70 -24.94
C GLY A 109 5.36 27.02 -24.65
N SER A 110 5.37 28.00 -25.57
CA SER A 110 4.58 29.23 -25.46
C SER A 110 3.16 29.06 -26.01
N VAL A 111 2.96 28.12 -26.94
CA VAL A 111 1.65 27.81 -27.52
C VAL A 111 0.94 26.78 -26.66
N ARG A 112 -0.22 27.16 -26.10
CA ARG A 112 -0.88 26.42 -25.02
C ARG A 112 -2.38 26.39 -25.20
N VAL A 113 -3.02 25.33 -24.71
CA VAL A 113 -4.47 25.28 -24.51
C VAL A 113 -4.73 25.15 -23.01
N PRO A 114 -5.41 26.13 -22.37
CA PRO A 114 -5.74 26.07 -20.95
C PRO A 114 -6.63 24.87 -20.62
N THR A 115 -6.37 24.26 -19.47
CA THR A 115 -7.16 23.15 -18.94
C THR A 115 -7.40 23.32 -17.45
N THR A 116 -8.51 22.77 -16.97
CA THR A 116 -8.80 22.66 -15.53
C THR A 116 -8.98 21.20 -15.17
N ILE A 117 -8.32 20.76 -14.11
CA ILE A 117 -8.37 19.38 -13.62
C ILE A 117 -9.07 19.33 -12.27
N VAL A 118 -10.00 18.39 -12.12
CA VAL A 118 -10.64 18.07 -10.85
C VAL A 118 -10.47 16.58 -10.58
N THR A 119 -9.98 16.24 -9.39
CA THR A 119 -9.87 14.85 -8.94
C THR A 119 -10.83 14.64 -7.78
N ASN A 120 -11.66 13.60 -7.85
CA ASN A 120 -12.60 13.24 -6.79
C ASN A 120 -12.29 11.84 -6.27
N LYS A 121 -12.48 11.62 -4.97
CA LYS A 121 -12.48 10.27 -4.37
C LYS A 121 -13.91 9.74 -4.30
N THR A 122 -14.13 8.50 -4.72
CA THR A 122 -15.44 7.83 -4.60
C THR A 122 -15.88 7.77 -3.13
N GLY A 123 -17.11 8.20 -2.84
CA GLY A 123 -17.62 8.29 -1.46
C GLY A 123 -16.95 9.39 -0.62
N GLY A 124 -16.11 10.23 -1.23
CA GLY A 124 -15.46 11.38 -0.62
C GLY A 124 -15.74 12.67 -1.37
N GLY A 125 -14.79 13.61 -1.30
CA GLY A 125 -14.87 14.92 -1.96
C GLY A 125 -13.75 15.15 -2.98
N VAL A 126 -13.64 16.41 -3.39
CA VAL A 126 -12.55 16.89 -4.25
C VAL A 126 -11.22 16.75 -3.51
N ILE A 127 -10.23 16.22 -4.22
CA ILE A 127 -8.86 16.09 -3.74
C ILE A 127 -8.07 17.31 -4.21
N PRO A 128 -7.44 18.06 -3.30
CA PRO A 128 -6.63 19.20 -3.68
C PRO A 128 -5.37 18.74 -4.41
N PHE A 129 -4.88 19.59 -5.32
CA PHE A 129 -3.52 19.44 -5.84
C PHE A 129 -2.50 19.69 -4.72
N GLY A 130 -1.33 19.04 -4.84
CA GLY A 130 -0.38 18.94 -3.73
C GLY A 130 -0.74 17.78 -2.80
N ASN A 131 -0.33 17.88 -1.53
CA ASN A 131 -0.45 16.80 -0.56
C ASN A 131 -1.85 16.73 0.06
N SER A 132 -2.38 15.51 0.17
CA SER A 132 -3.60 15.18 0.92
C SER A 132 -3.42 13.88 1.69
N ASN A 133 -3.92 13.83 2.93
CA ASN A 133 -3.81 12.64 3.78
C ASN A 133 -5.01 11.72 3.58
N HIS A 134 -4.75 10.42 3.53
CA HIS A 134 -5.76 9.38 3.34
C HIS A 134 -5.56 8.24 4.33
N ASN A 135 -6.68 7.70 4.81
CA ASN A 135 -6.66 6.54 5.69
C ASN A 135 -6.11 5.29 4.99
N GLY A 136 -6.30 5.13 3.67
CA GLY A 136 -5.94 3.89 3.00
C GLY A 136 -6.61 2.69 3.66
N LEU A 137 -5.82 1.62 3.90
CA LEU A 137 -6.30 0.33 4.45
C LEU A 137 -7.37 -0.35 3.58
N ALA A 138 -7.51 0.09 2.33
CA ALA A 138 -8.52 -0.32 1.38
C ALA A 138 -8.11 0.08 -0.06
N ASP A 139 -8.99 -0.23 -1.01
CA ASP A 139 -8.93 0.32 -2.36
C ASP A 139 -9.63 1.68 -2.38
N ASP A 140 -8.84 2.76 -2.49
CA ASP A 140 -9.36 4.10 -2.67
C ASP A 140 -9.48 4.42 -4.16
N GLN A 141 -10.71 4.61 -4.65
CA GLN A 141 -10.99 4.91 -6.06
C GLN A 141 -11.07 6.42 -6.31
N TYR A 142 -10.46 6.86 -7.41
CA TYR A 142 -10.40 8.26 -7.81
C TYR A 142 -10.85 8.44 -9.27
N SER A 143 -11.53 9.55 -9.53
CA SER A 143 -11.86 10.01 -10.87
C SER A 143 -11.18 11.34 -11.15
N VAL A 144 -10.41 11.40 -12.24
CA VAL A 144 -9.75 12.61 -12.74
C VAL A 144 -10.55 13.12 -13.93
N SER A 145 -11.00 14.36 -13.86
CA SER A 145 -11.72 15.05 -14.92
C SER A 145 -10.90 16.23 -15.41
N VAL A 146 -10.64 16.31 -16.71
CA VAL A 146 -9.92 17.41 -17.36
C VAL A 146 -10.86 18.11 -18.32
N THR A 147 -10.94 19.43 -18.20
CA THR A 147 -11.82 20.27 -19.01
C THR A 147 -11.02 21.27 -19.82
N ASN A 148 -11.36 21.44 -21.10
CA ASN A 148 -10.85 22.50 -21.96
C ASN A 148 -12.00 23.23 -22.67
N ALA A 149 -11.79 24.50 -23.01
CA ALA A 149 -12.67 25.21 -23.93
C ALA A 149 -12.43 24.76 -25.38
N ALA A 150 -13.41 25.03 -26.26
CA ALA A 150 -13.23 24.84 -27.68
C ALA A 150 -12.03 25.65 -28.19
N VAL A 151 -11.17 25.03 -29.00
CA VAL A 151 -10.02 25.73 -29.60
C VAL A 151 -10.48 26.53 -30.82
N GLY A 152 -9.92 27.72 -30.99
CA GLY A 152 -10.23 28.59 -32.12
C GLY A 152 -9.62 28.11 -33.44
N ALA A 153 -10.09 28.66 -34.57
CA ALA A 153 -9.63 28.30 -35.92
C ALA A 153 -8.12 28.55 -36.16
N PHE A 154 -7.53 29.50 -35.41
CA PHE A 154 -6.11 29.85 -35.50
C PHE A 154 -5.24 29.17 -34.44
N GLN A 155 -5.79 28.27 -33.62
CA GLN A 155 -4.96 27.45 -32.74
C GLN A 155 -4.01 26.62 -33.59
N ARG A 156 -2.71 26.69 -33.29
CA ARG A 156 -1.68 25.97 -34.05
C ARG A 156 -1.99 24.47 -34.10
N ALA A 157 -1.95 23.90 -35.29
CA ALA A 157 -2.11 22.46 -35.48
C ALA A 157 -0.88 21.70 -34.96
N GLY A 158 -1.13 20.61 -34.25
CA GLY A 158 -0.11 19.75 -33.66
C GLY A 158 -0.61 19.09 -32.38
N THR A 159 0.26 18.32 -31.73
CA THR A 159 -0.06 17.64 -30.48
C THR A 159 0.20 18.57 -29.30
N TYR A 160 -0.73 18.57 -28.33
CA TYR A 160 -0.57 19.28 -27.08
C TYR A 160 -0.56 18.30 -25.91
N THR A 161 0.42 18.43 -25.01
CA THR A 161 0.60 17.49 -23.90
C THR A 161 0.75 18.16 -22.55
N ASP A 162 0.27 17.47 -21.53
CA ASP A 162 0.60 17.63 -20.12
C ASP A 162 0.63 16.23 -19.50
N THR A 163 1.20 16.08 -18.31
CA THR A 163 1.24 14.81 -17.60
C THR A 163 0.67 14.99 -16.21
N TYR A 164 -0.47 14.35 -15.95
CA TYR A 164 -1.01 14.20 -14.59
C TYR A 164 -0.15 13.17 -13.83
N ARG A 165 0.42 13.57 -12.70
CA ARG A 165 1.34 12.75 -11.90
C ARG A 165 0.71 12.45 -10.56
N ILE A 166 0.68 11.16 -10.24
CA ILE A 166 0.20 10.61 -8.98
C ILE A 166 1.44 10.14 -8.22
N LYS A 167 1.64 10.65 -7.00
CA LYS A 167 2.67 10.15 -6.11
C LYS A 167 2.05 9.79 -4.78
N VAL A 168 2.46 8.65 -4.22
CA VAL A 168 1.96 8.15 -2.95
C VAL A 168 3.12 7.91 -1.99
N TYR A 169 2.98 8.38 -0.75
CA TYR A 169 3.99 8.32 0.30
C TYR A 169 3.38 7.81 1.62
N TYR A 170 4.20 7.26 2.53
CA TYR A 170 3.78 6.70 3.82
C TYR A 170 4.81 6.93 4.93
#